data_AF-A0A9E2QFC0-F1
#
_entry.id   AF-A0A9E2QFC0-F1
#
_cell.length_a   1.000
_cell.length_b   1.000
_cell.length_c   1.000
_cell.angle_alpha   90.00
_cell.angle_beta   90.00
_cell.angle_gamma   90.00
#
_symmetry.space_group_name_H-M   'P 1'
#
loop_
_entity.id
_entity.type
_entity.pdbx_description
1 polymer ?
#
loop_
_entity_poly.entity_id
_entity_poly.type
_entity_poly.pdbx_seq_one_letter_code
_entity_poly.pdbx_strand_id
1 'polypeptide(L)'
;MLLSITEKIIKDPNDSIYYEDAYRLAVSQDNAVDLITCANKIREKYKKNNVFTCSIINAKSGRCSENCAFCAQSAHHKTGIETYPLLDKEKIINNSILMEKAGATKYSMVTSGHSLSDGEIDSIGHTA
;
A
#
# COMPACT_ATOMS: atom_id res chain seq x y z
N MET A 1 -1.82 -23.02 -18.87
CA MET A 1 -2.07 -21.57 -18.78
C MET A 1 -1.18 -20.91 -17.73
N LEU A 2 -1.36 -21.21 -16.43
CA LEU A 2 -0.59 -20.59 -15.34
C LEU A 2 0.95 -20.70 -15.50
N LEU A 3 1.46 -21.89 -15.86
CA LEU A 3 2.90 -22.08 -16.13
C LEU A 3 3.41 -21.23 -17.28
N SER A 4 2.66 -21.14 -18.38
CA SER A 4 3.01 -20.31 -19.54
C SER A 4 3.05 -18.82 -19.19
N ILE A 5 2.08 -18.34 -18.39
CA ILE A 5 2.09 -16.97 -17.84
C ILE A 5 3.33 -16.74 -16.98
N THR A 6 3.67 -17.72 -16.13
CA THR A 6 4.83 -17.64 -15.23
C THR A 6 6.14 -17.52 -16.01
N GLU A 7 6.34 -18.39 -17.00
CA GLU A 7 7.53 -18.38 -17.86
C GLU A 7 7.65 -17.10 -18.66
N LYS A 8 6.52 -16.60 -19.20
CA LYS A 8 6.44 -15.33 -19.91
C LYS A 8 6.95 -14.17 -19.04
N ILE A 9 6.42 -14.03 -17.81
CA ILE A 9 6.82 -12.97 -16.88
C ILE A 9 8.28 -13.13 -16.43
N ILE A 10 8.77 -14.36 -16.21
CA ILE A 10 10.18 -14.62 -15.83
C ILE A 10 11.16 -14.23 -16.95
N LYS A 11 10.72 -14.31 -18.21
CA LYS A 11 11.56 -13.96 -19.37
C LYS A 11 11.69 -12.44 -19.53
N ASP A 12 10.61 -11.70 -19.32
CA ASP A 12 10.61 -10.24 -19.39
C ASP A 12 9.80 -9.62 -18.23
N PRO A 13 10.45 -8.94 -17.27
CA PRO A 13 9.76 -8.32 -16.13
C PRO A 13 8.84 -7.16 -16.52
N ASN A 14 8.97 -6.61 -17.73
CA ASN A 14 8.08 -5.55 -18.22
C ASN A 14 6.83 -6.11 -18.89
N ASP A 15 6.79 -7.42 -19.10
CA ASP A 15 5.61 -8.07 -19.64
C ASP A 15 4.51 -8.17 -18.58
N SER A 16 3.28 -8.33 -19.03
CA SER A 16 2.09 -8.36 -18.19
C SER A 16 1.10 -9.42 -18.65
N ILE A 17 0.17 -9.73 -17.76
CA ILE A 17 -1.01 -10.51 -18.09
C ILE A 17 -2.11 -9.57 -18.57
N TYR A 18 -2.95 -10.07 -19.48
CA TYR A 18 -4.12 -9.32 -19.91
C TYR A 18 -5.28 -9.50 -18.94
N TYR A 19 -6.29 -8.64 -19.03
CA TYR A 19 -7.49 -8.70 -18.18
C TYR A 19 -8.12 -10.09 -18.14
N GLU A 20 -8.25 -10.75 -19.29
CA GLU A 20 -8.85 -12.08 -19.41
C GLU A 20 -8.05 -13.15 -18.66
N ASP A 21 -6.72 -13.10 -18.72
CA ASP A 21 -5.85 -14.00 -17.97
C ASP A 21 -6.00 -13.76 -16.46
N ALA A 22 -6.00 -12.49 -16.04
CA ALA A 22 -6.17 -12.10 -14.64
C ALA A 22 -7.52 -12.56 -14.09
N TYR A 23 -8.60 -12.37 -14.85
CA TYR A 23 -9.94 -12.82 -14.49
C TYR A 23 -9.99 -14.33 -14.28
N ARG A 24 -9.46 -15.11 -15.24
CA ARG A 24 -9.42 -16.58 -15.14
C ARG A 24 -8.63 -17.06 -13.94
N LEU A 25 -7.51 -16.40 -13.61
CA LEU A 25 -6.73 -16.71 -12.42
C LEU A 25 -7.50 -16.37 -11.14
N ALA A 26 -8.23 -15.26 -11.10
CA ALA A 26 -8.98 -14.81 -9.93
C ALA A 26 -10.19 -15.70 -9.60
N VAL A 27 -10.88 -16.26 -10.61
CA VAL A 27 -12.08 -17.08 -10.41
C VAL A 27 -11.79 -18.57 -10.23
N SER A 28 -10.55 -19.01 -10.43
CA SER A 28 -10.18 -20.43 -10.31
C SER A 28 -10.01 -20.83 -8.84
N GLN A 29 -10.96 -21.61 -8.30
CA GLN A 29 -10.98 -21.99 -6.88
C GLN A 29 -10.03 -23.14 -6.52
N ASP A 30 -9.76 -24.07 -7.45
CA ASP A 30 -8.99 -25.29 -7.17
C ASP A 30 -7.46 -25.15 -7.31
N ASN A 31 -6.97 -23.96 -7.63
CA ASN A 31 -5.56 -23.75 -8.05
C ASN A 31 -4.77 -22.83 -7.12
N ALA A 32 -5.22 -22.59 -5.89
CA ALA A 32 -4.59 -21.63 -4.98
C ALA A 32 -3.11 -21.95 -4.69
N VAL A 33 -2.78 -23.23 -4.46
CA VAL A 33 -1.40 -23.65 -4.19
C VAL A 33 -0.53 -23.42 -5.42
N ASP A 34 -0.97 -23.87 -6.59
CA ASP A 34 -0.23 -23.68 -7.84
C ASP A 34 0.00 -22.21 -8.17
N LEU A 35 -1.02 -21.36 -7.93
CA LEU A 35 -0.93 -19.91 -8.10
C LEU A 35 0.13 -19.30 -7.18
N ILE A 36 0.11 -19.66 -5.90
CA ILE A 36 1.11 -19.22 -4.91
C ILE A 36 2.51 -19.69 -5.32
N THR A 37 2.67 -20.95 -5.73
CA THR A 37 3.95 -21.51 -6.18
C THR A 37 4.48 -20.77 -7.40
N CYS A 38 3.62 -20.48 -8.39
CA CYS A 38 4.00 -19.75 -9.60
C CYS A 38 4.35 -18.28 -9.31
N ALA A 39 3.54 -17.60 -8.49
CA ALA A 39 3.85 -16.25 -8.02
C ALA A 39 5.18 -16.22 -7.25
N ASN A 40 5.45 -17.24 -6.45
CA ASN A 40 6.71 -17.37 -5.71
C ASN A 40 7.92 -17.50 -6.64
N LYS A 41 7.83 -18.28 -7.72
CA LYS A 41 8.92 -18.39 -8.71
C LYS A 41 9.28 -17.02 -9.33
N ILE A 42 8.26 -16.21 -9.66
CA ILE A 42 8.46 -14.85 -10.16
C ILE A 42 9.12 -13.98 -9.07
N ARG A 43 8.59 -14.03 -7.84
CA ARG A 43 9.13 -13.30 -6.68
C ARG A 43 10.60 -13.66 -6.44
N GLU A 44 10.97 -14.93 -6.44
CA GLU A 44 12.36 -15.37 -6.22
C GLU A 44 13.30 -14.88 -7.33
N LYS A 45 12.86 -14.93 -8.59
CA LYS A 45 13.64 -14.43 -9.73
C LYS A 45 13.99 -12.94 -9.60
N TYR A 46 13.02 -12.10 -9.22
CA TYR A 46 13.18 -10.64 -9.25
C TYR A 46 13.46 -9.99 -7.89
N LYS A 47 13.01 -10.61 -6.79
CA LYS A 47 13.14 -10.08 -5.42
C LYS A 47 14.04 -10.95 -4.54
N LYS A 48 14.35 -12.18 -4.94
CA LYS A 48 15.15 -13.13 -4.14
C LYS A 48 14.57 -13.25 -2.72
N ASN A 49 15.44 -13.27 -1.71
CA ASN A 49 15.08 -13.28 -0.29
C ASN A 49 15.08 -11.87 0.32
N ASN A 50 14.95 -10.82 -0.50
CA ASN A 50 14.90 -9.45 -0.01
C ASN A 50 13.47 -9.09 0.41
N VAL A 51 13.35 -8.55 1.63
CA VAL A 51 12.12 -7.97 2.15
C VAL A 51 12.42 -6.50 2.45
N PHE A 52 11.54 -5.60 1.99
CA PHE A 52 11.58 -4.20 2.38
C PHE A 52 10.43 -3.94 3.34
N THR A 53 10.72 -3.20 4.39
CA THR A 53 9.77 -2.83 5.44
C THR A 53 9.28 -1.41 5.19
N CYS A 54 7.98 -1.21 5.38
CA CYS A 54 7.35 0.09 5.31
C CYS A 54 6.73 0.40 6.66
N SER A 55 7.05 1.57 7.21
CA SER A 55 6.30 2.12 8.33
C SER A 55 5.26 3.11 7.81
N ILE A 56 4.12 3.16 8.49
CA ILE A 56 2.98 4.00 8.15
C ILE A 56 2.60 4.82 9.38
N ILE A 57 2.50 6.13 9.21
CA ILE A 57 1.87 7.02 10.18
C ILE A 57 0.51 7.49 9.64
N ASN A 58 -0.52 7.47 10.50
CA ASN A 58 -1.77 8.18 10.22
C ASN A 58 -1.53 9.67 10.49
N ALA A 59 -1.22 10.42 9.44
CA ALA A 59 -0.83 11.83 9.55
C ALA A 59 -2.03 12.77 9.71
N LYS A 60 -3.25 12.35 9.35
CA LYS A 60 -4.48 13.14 9.54
C LYS A 60 -5.65 12.17 9.67
N SER A 61 -6.46 12.30 10.73
CA SER A 61 -7.43 11.27 11.10
C SER A 61 -8.87 11.75 11.18
N GLY A 62 -9.75 11.02 10.48
CA GLY A 62 -11.20 11.17 10.53
C GLY A 62 -11.74 12.42 9.83
N ARG A 63 -13.04 12.68 10.00
CA ARG A 63 -13.75 13.83 9.39
C ARG A 63 -13.67 13.87 7.85
N CYS A 64 -13.42 12.74 7.21
CA CYS A 64 -13.42 12.66 5.76
C CYS A 64 -14.85 12.89 5.23
N SER A 65 -14.99 13.78 4.25
CA SER A 65 -16.28 14.09 3.61
C SER A 65 -16.85 12.92 2.80
N GLU A 66 -15.98 12.02 2.35
CA GLU A 66 -16.35 10.89 1.50
C GLU A 66 -17.18 9.86 2.29
N ASN A 67 -18.21 9.29 1.64
CA ASN A 67 -19.10 8.29 2.21
C ASN A 67 -18.72 6.87 1.77
N CYS A 68 -17.46 6.50 1.94
CA CYS A 68 -16.99 5.17 1.60
C CYS A 68 -17.45 4.17 2.68
N ALA A 69 -18.34 3.24 2.32
CA ALA A 69 -18.97 2.28 3.25
C ALA A 69 -17.98 1.44 4.08
N PHE A 70 -16.75 1.26 3.60
CA PHE A 70 -15.70 0.48 4.25
C PHE A 70 -14.73 1.34 5.07
N CYS A 71 -14.82 2.68 5.00
CA CYS A 71 -13.79 3.57 5.52
C CYS A 71 -14.10 4.03 6.94
N ALA A 72 -13.27 3.62 7.90
CA ALA A 72 -13.40 4.04 9.30
C ALA A 72 -13.21 5.55 9.52
N GLN A 73 -12.58 6.26 8.56
CA GLN A 73 -12.31 7.70 8.64
C GLN A 73 -13.43 8.58 8.06
N SER A 74 -14.46 7.97 7.47
CA SER A 74 -15.63 8.69 6.94
C SER A 74 -16.41 9.39 8.05
N ALA A 75 -16.77 10.65 7.84
CA ALA A 75 -17.63 11.41 8.75
C ALA A 75 -19.08 10.86 8.81
N HIS A 76 -19.46 9.99 7.87
CA HIS A 76 -20.79 9.38 7.78
C HIS A 76 -20.94 8.14 8.68
N HIS A 77 -19.86 7.70 9.35
CA HIS A 77 -19.83 6.48 10.15
C HIS A 77 -19.32 6.74 11.57
N LYS A 78 -19.95 6.12 12.57
CA LYS A 78 -19.58 6.21 13.99
C LYS A 78 -18.66 5.05 14.37
N THR A 79 -17.40 5.14 13.99
CA THR A 79 -16.41 4.05 14.18
C THR A 79 -15.58 4.17 15.46
N GLY A 80 -15.65 5.30 16.17
CA GLY A 80 -14.93 5.50 17.43
C GLY A 80 -13.43 5.76 17.28
N ILE A 81 -12.95 6.05 16.07
CA ILE A 81 -11.54 6.42 15.85
C ILE A 81 -11.20 7.76 16.49
N GLU A 82 -9.94 7.92 16.88
CA GLU A 82 -9.41 9.22 17.28
C GLU A 82 -9.36 10.16 16.06
N THR A 83 -9.84 11.39 16.22
CA THR A 83 -9.86 12.39 15.14
C THR A 83 -8.94 13.56 15.46
N TYR A 84 -8.08 13.91 14.51
CA TYR A 84 -7.12 15.01 14.64
C TYR A 84 -6.77 15.58 13.25
N PRO A 85 -6.39 16.87 13.19
CA PRO A 85 -5.92 17.49 11.94
C PRO A 85 -4.57 16.89 11.51
N LEU A 86 -3.99 17.42 10.43
CA LEU A 86 -2.64 17.02 10.03
C LEU A 86 -1.67 17.19 11.22
N LEU A 87 -0.89 16.14 11.49
CA LEU A 87 0.11 16.15 12.55
C LEU A 87 1.19 17.21 12.29
N ASP A 88 1.74 17.75 13.37
CA ASP A 88 2.87 18.66 13.28
C ASP A 88 4.07 18.01 12.59
N LYS A 89 4.75 18.80 11.75
CA LYS A 89 5.95 18.38 11.01
C LYS A 89 6.98 17.69 11.91
N GLU A 90 7.25 18.24 13.08
CA GLU A 90 8.22 17.68 14.02
C GLU A 90 7.82 16.27 14.48
N LYS A 91 6.53 16.03 14.71
CA LYS A 91 6.02 14.71 15.10
C LYS A 91 6.20 13.69 13.98
N ILE A 92 5.95 14.09 12.74
CA ILE A 92 6.13 13.24 11.55
C ILE A 92 7.61 12.87 11.37
N ILE A 93 8.52 13.86 11.47
CA ILE A 93 9.97 13.65 11.33
C ILE A 93 10.54 12.79 12.46
N ASN A 94 10.16 13.08 13.71
CA ASN A 94 10.65 12.30 14.85
C ASN A 94 10.20 10.85 14.76
N ASN A 95 8.97 10.61 14.29
CA ASN A 95 8.48 9.25 14.05
C ASN A 95 9.23 8.59 12.88
N SER A 96 9.50 9.29 11.78
CA SER A 96 10.23 8.71 10.64
C SER A 96 11.64 8.27 11.03
N ILE A 97 12.38 9.09 11.80
CA ILE A 97 13.71 8.76 12.33
C ILE A 97 13.64 7.54 13.26
N LEU A 98 12.61 7.46 14.12
CA LEU A 98 12.40 6.31 14.99
C LEU A 98 12.16 5.03 14.18
N MET A 99 11.37 5.12 13.12
CA MET A 99 11.03 3.99 12.26
C MET A 99 12.21 3.54 11.40
N GLU A 100 13.01 4.47 10.89
CA GLU A 100 14.27 4.17 10.21
C GLU A 100 15.21 3.40 11.15
N LYS A 101 15.39 3.87 12.39
CA LYS A 101 16.18 3.17 13.42
C LYS A 101 15.63 1.78 13.75
N ALA A 102 14.32 1.59 13.65
CA ALA A 102 13.66 0.29 13.80
C ALA A 102 13.78 -0.61 12.54
N GLY A 103 14.48 -0.15 11.50
CA GLY A 103 14.75 -0.91 10.28
C GLY A 103 13.72 -0.71 9.17
N ALA A 104 12.87 0.32 9.24
CA ALA A 104 11.97 0.68 8.14
C ALA A 104 12.76 1.23 6.95
N THR A 105 12.59 0.62 5.77
CA THR A 105 13.21 1.08 4.52
C THR A 105 12.37 2.11 3.76
N LYS A 106 11.09 2.24 4.14
CA LYS A 106 10.13 3.19 3.58
C LYS A 106 9.28 3.77 4.69
N TYR A 107 8.92 5.04 4.55
CA TYR A 107 8.01 5.74 5.44
C TYR A 107 6.84 6.29 4.63
N SER A 108 5.62 6.07 5.10
CA SER A 108 4.39 6.48 4.41
C SER A 108 3.47 7.22 5.35
N MET A 109 2.87 8.28 4.83
CA MET A 109 1.90 9.10 5.54
C MET A 109 0.53 8.86 4.92
N VAL A 110 -0.43 8.45 5.74
CA VAL A 110 -1.83 8.28 5.33
C VAL A 110 -2.65 9.42 5.91
N THR A 111 -3.53 10.01 5.11
CA THR A 111 -4.39 11.11 5.52
C THR A 111 -5.85 10.83 5.21
N SER A 112 -6.73 11.31 6.09
CA SER A 112 -8.18 11.39 5.83
C SER A 112 -8.50 12.44 4.78
N GLY A 113 -9.54 12.22 4.00
CA GLY A 113 -10.03 13.16 2.98
C GLY A 113 -10.02 12.52 1.60
N HIS A 114 -10.59 13.22 0.62
CA HIS A 114 -10.48 12.84 -0.79
C HIS A 114 -9.07 13.13 -1.33
N SER A 115 -8.53 14.29 -0.96
CA SER A 115 -7.19 14.75 -1.34
C SER A 115 -6.60 15.63 -0.23
N LEU A 116 -5.29 15.85 -0.31
CA LEU A 116 -4.63 16.91 0.46
C LEU A 116 -4.94 18.27 -0.16
N SER A 117 -5.04 19.30 0.67
CA SER A 117 -5.00 20.69 0.21
C SER A 117 -3.57 21.13 -0.12
N ASP A 118 -3.41 22.19 -0.92
CA ASP A 118 -2.08 22.72 -1.27
C ASP A 118 -1.23 23.04 -0.03
N GLY A 119 -1.84 23.62 1.01
CA GLY A 119 -1.14 23.90 2.26
C GLY A 119 -0.71 22.64 3.03
N GLU A 120 -1.48 21.55 2.95
CA GLU A 120 -1.08 20.26 3.54
C GLU A 120 0.01 19.60 2.71
N ILE A 121 -0.04 19.70 1.37
CA ILE A 121 1.02 19.24 0.48
C ILE A 121 2.32 19.98 0.79
N ASP A 122 2.27 21.31 0.92
CA ASP A 122 3.44 22.12 1.29
C ASP A 122 3.97 21.71 2.67
N SER A 123 3.10 21.57 3.67
CA SER A 123 3.49 21.15 5.01
C SER A 123 4.23 19.81 4.99
N ILE A 124 3.70 18.82 4.25
CA ILE A 124 4.26 17.48 4.10
C ILE A 124 5.54 17.50 3.24
N GLY A 125 5.57 18.26 2.15
CA GLY A 125 6.71 18.34 1.24
C GLY A 125 7.99 18.83 1.93
N HIS A 126 7.85 19.69 2.94
CA HIS A 126 8.97 20.13 3.76
C HIS A 126 9.35 19.15 4.90
N THR A 127 8.74 17.97 4.98
CA THR A 127 9.04 16.94 5.99
C THR A 127 9.93 15.79 5.49
N ALA A 128 10.21 15.75 4.18
CA ALA A 128 11.00 14.71 3.51
C ALA A 128 12.38 15.21 3.09
#